data_AF-A0A941BUJ7-F1
#
_entry.id   AF-A0A941BUJ7-F1
#
_cell.length_a   1.000
_cell.length_b   1.000
_cell.length_c   1.000
_cell.angle_alpha   90.00
_cell.angle_beta   90.00
_cell.angle_gamma   90.00
#
_symmetry.space_group_name_H-M   'P 1'
#
loop_
_entity.id
_entity.type
_entity.pdbx_description
1 polymer ?
#
loop_
_entity_poly.entity_id
_entity_poly.type
_entity_poly.pdbx_seq_one_letter_code
_entity_poly.pdbx_strand_id
1 'polypeptide(L)'
;MPSGVLAFVTHSDCQGGRLIDPGIVVTRAAWGTGLAPLDRVALLQVPILNSTLAPSPDLPCSSAPWHTRVHADLLLFTRRQRPAEPRVVDRR
;
A
#
# COMPACT_ATOMS: atom_id res chain seq x y z
N MET A 1 15.23 18.41 8.39
CA MET A 1 13.88 18.17 7.81
C MET A 1 13.54 16.71 8.04
N PRO A 2 12.35 16.35 8.55
CA PRO A 2 12.04 14.96 8.87
C PRO A 2 12.05 14.11 7.59
N SER A 3 12.83 13.04 7.60
CA SER A 3 13.02 12.07 6.51
C SER A 3 12.11 10.85 6.67
N GLY A 4 10.91 11.05 7.20
CA GLY A 4 10.00 9.98 7.56
C GLY A 4 9.34 9.31 6.34
N VAL A 5 8.89 8.08 6.54
CA VAL A 5 8.02 7.35 5.61
C VAL A 5 6.57 7.53 6.06
N LEU A 6 5.68 7.84 5.12
CA LEU A 6 4.24 7.78 5.33
C LEU A 6 3.72 6.47 4.75
N ALA A 7 2.91 5.75 5.51
CA ALA A 7 2.39 4.44 5.14
C ALA A 7 0.85 4.44 5.17
N PHE A 8 0.22 3.90 4.12
CA PHE A 8 -1.22 3.68 4.06
C PHE A 8 -1.51 2.20 3.82
N VAL A 9 -2.42 1.63 4.59
CA VAL A 9 -3.03 0.35 4.26
C VAL A 9 -4.32 0.62 3.50
N THR A 10 -4.45 0.04 2.32
CA THR A 10 -5.64 0.14 1.50
C THR A 10 -6.23 -1.22 1.24
N HIS A 11 -7.56 -1.33 1.21
CA HIS A 11 -8.28 -2.55 0.85
C HIS A 11 -8.97 -2.34 -0.48
N SER A 12 -8.61 -3.16 -1.47
CA SER A 12 -9.38 -3.21 -2.70
C SER A 12 -10.66 -4.02 -2.49
N ASP A 13 -11.68 -3.71 -3.27
CA ASP A 13 -12.97 -4.41 -3.27
C ASP A 13 -13.35 -4.81 -4.70
N CYS A 14 -14.32 -5.69 -4.86
CA CYS A 14 -14.86 -6.10 -6.15
C CYS A 14 -16.34 -5.76 -6.24
N GLN A 15 -16.72 -4.88 -7.18
CA GLN A 15 -18.12 -4.53 -7.45
C GLN A 15 -18.47 -4.92 -8.89
N GLY A 16 -19.49 -5.76 -9.05
CA GLY A 16 -19.92 -6.24 -10.37
C GLY A 16 -18.84 -6.98 -11.15
N GLY A 17 -17.93 -7.70 -10.47
CA GLY A 17 -16.80 -8.40 -11.08
C GLY A 17 -15.60 -7.52 -11.44
N ARG A 18 -15.65 -6.21 -11.14
CA ARG A 18 -14.55 -5.27 -11.36
C ARG A 18 -13.83 -4.97 -10.06
N LEU A 19 -12.50 -5.08 -10.07
CA LEU A 19 -11.65 -4.64 -8.97
C LEU A 19 -11.67 -3.11 -8.86
N ILE A 20 -11.95 -2.62 -7.66
CA ILE A 20 -11.85 -1.24 -7.24
C ILE A 20 -10.61 -1.14 -6.36
N ASP A 21 -9.51 -0.64 -6.95
CA ASP A 21 -8.25 -0.37 -6.26
C ASP A 21 -8.18 1.12 -5.84
N PRO A 22 -8.28 1.45 -4.54
CA PRO A 22 -8.16 2.82 -4.06
C PRO A 22 -6.71 3.35 -4.10
N GLY A 23 -5.71 2.49 -4.31
CA GLY A 23 -4.30 2.85 -4.22
C GLY A 23 -3.87 3.90 -5.25
N ILE A 24 -4.50 3.93 -6.42
CA ILE A 24 -4.27 4.97 -7.44
C ILE A 24 -4.71 6.35 -6.96
N VAL A 25 -5.83 6.43 -6.23
CA VAL A 25 -6.37 7.67 -5.68
C VAL A 25 -5.46 8.19 -4.57
N VAL A 26 -5.05 7.30 -3.66
CA VAL A 26 -4.10 7.63 -2.58
C VAL A 26 -2.77 8.10 -3.15
N THR A 27 -2.25 7.41 -4.16
CA THR A 27 -0.98 7.79 -4.82
C THR A 27 -1.06 9.17 -5.45
N ARG A 28 -2.15 9.48 -6.16
CA ARG A 28 -2.35 10.80 -6.77
C ARG A 28 -2.48 11.89 -5.72
N ALA A 29 -3.20 11.64 -4.63
CA ALA A 29 -3.32 12.58 -3.52
C ALA A 29 -1.96 12.86 -2.84
N ALA A 30 -1.19 11.80 -2.56
CA ALA A 30 0.15 11.91 -1.99
C ALA A 30 1.11 12.69 -2.90
N TRP A 31 1.02 12.49 -4.22
CA TRP A 31 1.80 13.26 -5.17
C TRP A 31 1.50 14.76 -5.11
N GLY A 32 0.22 15.12 -4.96
CA GLY A 32 -0.25 16.50 -4.80
C GLY A 32 0.27 17.20 -3.53
N THR A 33 0.71 16.43 -2.52
CA THR A 33 1.25 16.97 -1.26
C THR A 33 2.78 16.96 -1.21
N GLY A 34 3.45 16.63 -2.32
CA GLY A 34 4.92 16.61 -2.40
C GLY A 34 5.56 15.31 -1.90
N LEU A 35 4.77 14.24 -1.77
CA LEU A 35 5.28 12.90 -1.52
C LEU A 35 5.50 12.14 -2.83
N ALA A 36 6.49 11.24 -2.82
CA ALA A 36 6.73 10.29 -3.90
C ALA A 36 6.45 8.87 -3.39
N PRO A 37 5.87 8.00 -4.22
CA PRO A 37 5.83 6.57 -3.94
C PRO A 37 7.24 6.04 -3.69
N LEU A 38 7.39 5.27 -2.62
CA LEU A 38 8.61 4.56 -2.27
C LEU A 38 8.46 3.08 -2.62
N ASP A 39 7.36 2.45 -2.19
CA ASP A 39 7.08 1.04 -2.45
C ASP A 39 5.56 0.73 -2.33
N ARG A 40 5.12 -0.40 -2.87
CA ARG A 40 3.79 -0.98 -2.70
C ARG A 40 3.92 -2.46 -2.38
N VAL A 41 3.52 -2.85 -1.17
CA VAL A 41 3.61 -4.23 -0.71
C VAL A 41 2.21 -4.84 -0.67
N ALA A 42 2.00 -5.96 -1.36
CA ALA A 42 0.77 -6.73 -1.25
C ALA A 42 0.69 -7.38 0.14
N LEU A 43 -0.45 -7.23 0.81
CA LEU A 43 -0.69 -7.74 2.15
C LEU A 43 -1.68 -8.90 2.12
N LEU A 44 -1.30 -9.99 2.79
CA LEU A 44 -2.20 -11.11 3.06
C LEU A 44 -2.87 -10.88 4.42
N GLN A 45 -4.20 -10.83 4.45
CA GLN A 45 -4.95 -10.75 5.70
C GLN A 45 -5.38 -12.14 6.15
N VAL A 46 -5.01 -12.50 7.38
CA VAL A 46 -5.36 -13.78 8.02
C VAL A 46 -6.02 -13.50 9.38
N PRO A 47 -7.16 -14.11 9.70
CA PRO A 47 -7.79 -13.92 11.01
C PRO A 47 -6.96 -14.55 12.12
N ILE A 48 -6.81 -13.86 13.26
CA ILE A 48 -6.18 -14.39 14.47
C ILE A 48 -7.22 -14.39 15.59
N LEU A 49 -7.48 -15.55 16.19
CA LEU A 49 -8.33 -15.72 17.36
C LEU A 49 -7.54 -16.48 18.43
N ASN A 50 -7.53 -15.98 19.67
CA ASN A 50 -6.80 -16.60 20.79
C ASN A 50 -5.32 -16.89 20.47
N SER A 51 -4.65 -15.98 19.75
CA SER A 51 -3.26 -16.14 19.28
C SER A 51 -3.04 -17.30 18.28
N THR A 52 -4.11 -17.85 17.74
CA THR A 52 -4.08 -18.90 16.70
C THR A 52 -4.71 -18.40 15.42
N LEU A 53 -4.26 -18.91 14.27
CA LEU A 53 -4.91 -18.61 12.99
C LEU A 53 -6.30 -19.23 13.00
N ALA A 54 -7.32 -18.41 12.76
CA ALA A 54 -8.70 -18.85 12.75
C ALA A 54 -9.28 -18.78 11.35
N PRO A 55 -10.16 -19.71 10.96
CA PRO A 55 -10.93 -19.59 9.73
C PRO A 55 -11.89 -18.40 9.83
N SER A 56 -12.10 -17.71 8.71
CA SER A 56 -12.99 -16.56 8.66
C SER A 56 -14.44 -16.97 8.97
N PRO A 57 -15.15 -16.27 9.87
CA PRO A 57 -16.54 -16.60 10.20
C PRO A 57 -17.52 -16.37 9.03
N ASP A 58 -17.13 -15.56 8.05
CA ASP A 58 -17.97 -15.15 6.91
C ASP A 58 -17.99 -16.15 5.74
N LEU A 59 -17.26 -17.26 5.80
CA LEU A 59 -17.19 -18.24 4.71
C LEU A 59 -17.79 -19.59 5.14
N PRO A 60 -18.85 -20.08 4.47
CA PRO A 60 -19.41 -21.40 4.74
C PRO A 60 -18.37 -22.45 4.32
N CYS A 61 -18.00 -23.31 5.27
CA CYS A 61 -17.23 -24.55 5.12
C CYS A 61 -16.88 -24.91 3.66
N SER A 62 -15.69 -24.54 3.23
CA SER A 62 -15.03 -25.14 2.08
C SER A 62 -13.53 -24.93 2.26
N SER A 63 -12.74 -25.86 1.75
CA SER A 63 -11.28 -25.97 1.79
C SER A 63 -10.51 -24.80 1.14
N ALA A 64 -11.10 -23.61 1.09
CA ALA A 64 -10.48 -22.41 0.62
C ALA A 64 -9.43 -21.95 1.63
N PRO A 65 -8.23 -21.56 1.16
CA PRO A 65 -7.12 -21.17 2.03
C PRO A 65 -7.54 -20.01 2.95
N TRP A 66 -7.03 -20.03 4.19
CA TRP A 66 -7.42 -19.19 5.33
C TRP A 66 -7.31 -17.65 5.17
N HIS A 67 -7.08 -17.17 3.95
CA HIS A 67 -6.98 -15.74 3.64
C HIS A 67 -8.31 -15.19 3.14
N THR A 68 -8.94 -14.33 3.94
CA THR A 68 -10.26 -13.76 3.62
C THR A 68 -10.19 -12.59 2.64
N ARG A 69 -8.99 -12.02 2.40
CA ARG A 69 -8.84 -10.87 1.49
C ARG A 69 -7.44 -10.86 0.88
N VAL A 70 -7.37 -11.14 -0.42
CA VAL A 70 -6.11 -11.21 -1.20
C VAL A 70 -5.62 -9.83 -1.64
N HIS A 71 -6.38 -8.76 -1.39
CA HIS A 71 -6.12 -7.44 -1.98
C HIS A 71 -6.09 -6.31 -0.95
N ALA A 72 -5.32 -6.50 0.13
CA ALA A 72 -4.84 -5.36 0.91
C ALA A 72 -3.45 -4.96 0.37
N ASP A 73 -3.15 -3.67 0.38
CA ASP A 73 -1.87 -3.12 -0.04
C ASP A 73 -1.33 -2.16 1.02
N LEU A 74 -0.02 -2.18 1.23
CA LEU A 74 0.71 -1.18 1.99
C LEU A 74 1.41 -0.25 1.01
N LEU A 75 0.97 1.00 0.94
CA LEU A 75 1.56 2.05 0.11
C LEU A 75 2.52 2.86 0.97
N LEU A 76 3.80 2.87 0.59
CA LEU A 76 4.85 3.62 1.26
C LEU A 76 5.20 4.85 0.45
N PHE A 77 5.33 5.98 1.13
CA PHE A 77 5.66 7.27 0.53
C PHE A 77 6.79 7.95 1.29
N THR A 78 7.63 8.67 0.56
CA THR A 78 8.68 9.53 1.13
C THR A 78 8.57 10.94 0.57
N ARG A 79 9.25 11.90 1.19
CA ARG A 79 9.30 13.26 0.68
C ARG A 79 10.04 13.28 -0.66
N ARG A 80 9.48 13.99 -1.65
CA ARG A 80 10.18 14.22 -2.92
C ARG A 80 11.46 15.00 -2.67
N GLN A 81 12.58 14.41 -3.07
CA GLN A 81 13.83 15.14 -3.14
C GLN A 81 13.77 16.07 -4.36
N ARG A 82 14.10 17.35 -4.18
CA ARG A 82 14.38 18.22 -5.32
C ARG A 82 15.62 17.63 -6.01
N PRO A 83 15.62 17.44 -7.33
CA PRO A 83 16.85 17.08 -8.04
C PRO A 83 17.94 18.06 -7.62
N ALA A 84 19.10 17.54 -7.22
CA ALA A 84 20.25 18.40 -7.00
C ALA A 84 20.50 19.16 -8.31
N GLU A 85 20.60 20.49 -8.27
CA GLU A 85 21.07 21.23 -9.43
C GLU A 85 22.41 20.66 -9.85
N PRO A 86 22.65 20.41 -11.15
CA PRO A 86 23.94 19.95 -11.61
C PRO A 86 24.97 20.98 -11.14
N ARG A 87 25.94 20.52 -10.34
CA ARG A 87 27.10 21.34 -10.00
C ARG A 87 27.78 21.71 -11.32
N VAL A 88 27.67 22.97 -11.71
CA VAL A 88 28.48 23.52 -12.78
C VAL A 88 29.92 23.41 -12.30
N VAL A 89 30.63 22.42 -12.83
CA VAL A 89 32.07 22.29 -12.64
C VAL A 89 32.69 23.32 -13.57
N ASP A 90 33.03 24.48 -13.02
CA ASP A 90 33.89 25.45 -13.69
C ASP A 90 35.25 24.78 -13.93
N ARG A 91 35.50 24.36 -15.18
CA ARG A 91 36.84 24.04 -15.65
C ARG A 91 37.53 25.36 -15.97
N ARG A 92 38.34 25.85 -15.04
CA ARG A 92 39.40 26.81 -15.33
C ARG A 92 40.64 26.09 -15.83
#